data_AF-A0A540WKV3-F1
#
_entry.id   AF-A0A540WKV3-F1
#
_cell.length_a   1.000
_cell.length_b   1.000
_cell.length_c   1.000
_cell.angle_alpha   90.00
_cell.angle_beta   90.00
_cell.angle_gamma   90.00
#
_symmetry.space_group_name_H-M   'P 1'
#
loop_
_entity.id
_entity.type
_entity.pdbx_description
1 polymer ?
#
loop_
_entity_poly.entity_id
_entity_poly.type
_entity_poly.pdbx_seq_one_letter_code
_entity_poly.pdbx_strand_id
1 'polypeptide(L)'
;MWETCATYNHPALEDGYFLEEVQSGNCTAANWPTMREHLSTPRSMEVRLRESCNSSSQVIQGAEANGCYTLEPAAGASYVNVASGKAVTLHAGTGCTGDSVTVQSDASLCDTSFESGASADGNVQSFRIADAEVPPSDYNYTCAVGESECVRNYNPRLGVVNSTHRVNVVRVALAGKTTPSMSSIMANVHNMYDFFVVASRNQVHRNIIGTQTVQVTSSNCGKAKEQAVAQISATAFMTVYVLPTGLCSISHATGGNIYLNDNLFRTYVHETGHILGLAHGNARDPSTNKPIEYRDASTFMGRFPSDNYNLPQLHWLGWTKKAELTQVNAVLERDRFTEVILRPVDVNANKPDSPIDHKLGAVWETPDGKNRLFIVVPKARLNSANDIEGGTVIVYRAPTCKLRADCPTVMVMGTLTLARFIATNTNVHAVFESPLKLSVVGSKSKNVQVAGKTVKEYEWVKLRIALPPLP
;
A
#
# COMPACT_ATOMS: atom_id res chain seq x y z
N MET A 1 -5.45 -9.82 -28.14
CA MET A 1 -4.60 -9.35 -27.01
C MET A 1 -5.07 -8.01 -26.42
N TRP A 2 -6.28 -7.53 -26.80
CA TRP A 2 -6.92 -6.29 -26.32
C TRP A 2 -8.09 -6.54 -25.35
N GLU A 3 -8.48 -7.81 -25.15
CA GLU A 3 -9.73 -8.19 -24.48
C GLU A 3 -9.66 -8.19 -22.94
N THR A 4 -8.49 -8.06 -22.34
CA THR A 4 -8.41 -8.06 -20.87
C THR A 4 -7.31 -7.12 -20.40
N CYS A 5 -7.68 -5.87 -20.08
CA CYS A 5 -6.99 -5.07 -19.06
C CYS A 5 -7.23 -5.67 -17.67
N ALA A 6 -7.01 -6.98 -17.58
CA ALA A 6 -7.06 -7.73 -16.36
C ALA A 6 -5.80 -7.35 -15.58
N THR A 7 -5.95 -6.57 -14.53
CA THR A 7 -4.84 -6.06 -13.74
C THR A 7 -4.03 -7.18 -13.09
N TYR A 8 -4.67 -8.32 -12.83
CA TYR A 8 -4.02 -9.55 -12.36
C TYR A 8 -3.11 -10.21 -13.40
N ASN A 9 -3.31 -9.97 -14.70
CA ASN A 9 -2.44 -10.44 -15.78
C ASN A 9 -1.34 -9.42 -16.12
N HIS A 10 -1.58 -8.15 -15.80
CA HIS A 10 -0.70 -7.04 -16.13
C HIS A 10 -0.58 -6.10 -14.91
N PRO A 11 0.24 -6.45 -13.89
CA PRO A 11 0.40 -5.63 -12.68
C PRO A 11 0.82 -4.18 -12.97
N ALA A 12 1.47 -3.95 -14.11
CA ALA A 12 1.83 -2.61 -14.57
C ALA A 12 0.61 -1.70 -14.85
N LEU A 13 -0.59 -2.25 -15.04
CA LEU A 13 -1.84 -1.51 -15.20
C LEU A 13 -2.42 -0.98 -13.88
N GLU A 14 -1.96 -1.46 -12.72
CA GLU A 14 -2.42 -0.97 -11.40
C GLU A 14 -1.61 0.22 -10.88
N ASP A 15 -0.81 0.87 -11.73
CA ASP A 15 0.22 1.82 -11.31
C ASP A 15 -0.27 3.23 -10.90
N GLY A 16 -1.60 3.41 -10.79
CA GLY A 16 -2.30 4.67 -10.50
C GLY A 16 -2.56 5.56 -11.71
N TYR A 17 -1.82 5.44 -12.80
CA TYR A 17 -1.96 6.30 -13.98
C TYR A 17 -2.90 5.68 -15.02
N PHE A 18 -2.83 4.36 -15.18
CA PHE A 18 -3.78 3.63 -16.01
C PHE A 18 -5.03 3.22 -15.27
N LEU A 19 -5.02 3.29 -13.94
CA LEU A 19 -6.11 2.79 -13.11
C LEU A 19 -7.44 3.45 -13.46
N GLU A 20 -7.45 4.76 -13.67
CA GLU A 20 -8.65 5.50 -14.11
C GLU A 20 -9.14 5.02 -15.48
N GLU A 21 -8.24 4.84 -16.45
CA GLU A 21 -8.58 4.36 -17.80
C GLU A 21 -9.09 2.91 -17.80
N VAL A 22 -8.45 2.04 -17.00
CA VAL A 22 -8.83 0.63 -16.83
C VAL A 22 -10.18 0.52 -16.14
N GLN A 23 -10.38 1.22 -15.02
CA GLN A 23 -11.63 1.20 -14.25
C GLN A 23 -12.80 1.88 -14.99
N SER A 24 -12.50 2.85 -15.87
CA SER A 24 -13.52 3.50 -16.71
C SER A 24 -13.89 2.72 -17.96
N GLY A 25 -13.29 1.54 -18.18
CA GLY A 25 -13.56 0.71 -19.37
C GLY A 25 -12.98 1.28 -20.67
N ASN A 26 -12.04 2.23 -20.57
CA ASN A 26 -11.41 2.89 -21.72
C ASN A 26 -10.25 2.08 -22.31
N CYS A 27 -10.03 0.87 -21.82
CA CYS A 27 -9.17 -0.14 -22.43
C CYS A 27 -9.74 -0.64 -23.75
N THR A 28 -9.70 0.22 -24.76
CA THR A 28 -10.15 -0.03 -26.12
C THR A 28 -8.96 -0.21 -27.05
N ALA A 29 -9.18 -0.85 -28.20
CA ALA A 29 -8.15 -0.98 -29.23
C ALA A 29 -7.57 0.37 -29.68
N ALA A 30 -8.37 1.45 -29.59
CA ALA A 30 -7.96 2.80 -29.93
C ALA A 30 -7.01 3.43 -28.91
N ASN A 31 -7.23 3.20 -27.61
CA ASN A 31 -6.43 3.80 -26.54
C ASN A 31 -5.19 2.96 -26.17
N TRP A 32 -5.18 1.67 -26.53
CA TRP A 32 -4.11 0.74 -26.16
C TRP A 32 -2.70 1.13 -26.65
N PRO A 33 -2.47 1.66 -27.87
CA PRO A 33 -1.13 2.07 -28.29
C PRO A 33 -0.52 3.14 -27.37
N THR A 34 -1.30 4.16 -27.00
CA THR A 34 -0.90 5.22 -26.06
C THR A 34 -0.64 4.66 -24.66
N MET A 35 -1.51 3.75 -24.18
CA MET A 35 -1.29 3.09 -22.89
C MET A 35 -0.03 2.22 -22.89
N ARG A 36 0.18 1.45 -23.95
CA ARG A 36 1.34 0.57 -24.12
C ARG A 36 2.65 1.36 -24.15
N GLU A 37 2.71 2.47 -24.88
CA GLU A 37 3.91 3.31 -24.97
C GLU A 37 4.34 3.84 -23.59
N HIS A 38 3.37 4.32 -22.80
CA HIS A 38 3.60 4.75 -21.41
C HIS A 38 3.94 3.60 -20.45
N LEU A 39 3.41 2.38 -20.65
CA LEU A 39 3.82 1.17 -19.90
C LEU A 39 5.26 0.73 -20.21
N SER A 40 5.71 0.94 -21.44
CA SER A 40 7.07 0.59 -21.89
C SER A 40 8.10 1.70 -21.66
N THR A 41 7.67 2.88 -21.22
CA THR A 41 8.58 3.98 -20.86
C THR A 41 8.98 3.81 -19.39
N PRO A 42 10.25 3.52 -19.07
CA PRO A 42 10.70 3.42 -17.69
C PRO A 42 10.36 4.73 -16.96
N ARG A 43 9.58 4.65 -15.89
CA ARG A 43 9.41 5.83 -15.03
C ARG A 43 10.76 6.18 -14.44
N SER A 44 11.17 7.42 -14.66
CA SER A 44 12.45 7.93 -14.17
C SER A 44 12.55 7.68 -12.67
N MET A 45 13.65 7.05 -12.30
CA MET A 45 14.00 6.68 -10.95
C MET A 45 14.82 7.78 -10.27
N GLU A 46 14.85 8.96 -10.88
CA GLU A 46 15.72 10.06 -10.50
C GLU A 46 15.10 10.84 -9.36
N VAL A 47 15.94 11.20 -8.40
CA VAL A 47 15.71 12.41 -7.62
C VAL A 47 15.78 13.58 -8.60
N ARG A 48 14.78 14.46 -8.58
CA ARG A 48 14.70 15.60 -9.51
C ARG A 48 14.52 16.88 -8.73
N LEU A 49 15.39 17.86 -8.93
CA LEU A 49 15.16 19.22 -8.47
C LEU A 49 14.47 20.03 -9.55
N ARG A 50 13.63 20.98 -9.15
CA ARG A 50 12.83 21.81 -10.05
C ARG A 50 12.83 23.27 -9.64
N GLU A 51 12.53 24.14 -10.60
CA GLU A 51 12.64 25.60 -10.48
C GLU A 51 11.53 26.28 -9.66
N SER A 52 10.34 25.67 -9.51
CA SER A 52 9.21 26.27 -8.78
C SER A 52 8.73 25.36 -7.65
N CYS A 53 7.94 25.91 -6.73
CA CYS A 53 7.38 25.23 -5.55
C CYS A 53 6.45 24.03 -5.82
N ASN A 54 6.37 23.51 -7.05
CA ASN A 54 5.41 22.48 -7.44
C ASN A 54 6.05 21.36 -8.27
N SER A 55 5.44 20.18 -8.22
CA SER A 55 5.92 18.97 -8.89
C SER A 55 5.85 19.02 -10.42
N SER A 56 5.15 20.00 -10.99
CA SER A 56 4.94 20.15 -12.44
C SER A 56 5.93 21.09 -13.14
N SER A 57 6.73 21.86 -12.39
CA SER A 57 7.65 22.84 -12.99
C SER A 57 8.86 22.20 -13.67
N GLN A 58 9.64 22.96 -14.42
CA GLN A 58 10.78 22.42 -15.15
C GLN A 58 11.80 21.74 -14.22
N VAL A 59 12.31 20.57 -14.63
CA VAL A 59 13.43 19.90 -13.95
C VAL A 59 14.71 20.65 -14.27
N ILE A 60 15.43 21.09 -13.23
CA ILE A 60 16.72 21.78 -13.36
C ILE A 60 17.89 20.79 -13.26
N GLN A 61 17.73 19.71 -12.50
CA GLN A 61 18.72 18.64 -12.37
C GLN A 61 18.07 17.33 -11.93
N GLY A 62 18.61 16.21 -12.39
CA GLY A 62 18.21 14.87 -11.97
C GLY A 62 19.41 13.97 -11.67
N ALA A 63 19.26 13.03 -10.73
CA ALA A 63 20.25 12.00 -10.46
C ALA A 63 19.62 10.73 -9.85
N GLU A 64 20.16 9.56 -10.18
CA GLU A 64 19.66 8.25 -9.71
C GLU A 64 20.53 7.60 -8.64
N ALA A 65 21.86 7.74 -8.74
CA ALA A 65 22.81 7.03 -7.90
C ALA A 65 22.96 7.68 -6.52
N ASN A 66 23.37 6.89 -5.52
CA ASN A 66 23.79 7.45 -4.24
C ASN A 66 25.06 8.28 -4.45
N GLY A 67 25.14 9.43 -3.82
CA GLY A 67 26.27 10.34 -4.00
C GLY A 67 25.91 11.78 -3.67
N CYS A 68 26.90 12.65 -3.81
CA CYS A 68 26.74 14.09 -3.67
C CYS A 68 26.74 14.76 -5.04
N TYR A 69 25.81 15.68 -5.26
CA TYR A 69 25.60 16.37 -6.53
C TYR A 69 25.53 17.87 -6.28
N THR A 70 26.36 18.65 -6.98
CA THR A 70 26.34 20.11 -6.92
C THR A 70 25.35 20.64 -7.97
N LEU A 71 24.58 21.67 -7.59
CA LEU A 71 23.72 22.42 -8.50
C LEU A 71 24.52 23.53 -9.17
N GLU A 72 24.18 23.82 -10.42
CA GLU A 72 24.75 24.98 -11.09
C GLU A 72 24.36 26.27 -10.34
N PRO A 73 25.27 27.25 -10.15
CA PRO A 73 25.04 28.42 -9.28
C PRO A 73 23.80 29.25 -9.61
N ALA A 74 23.28 29.17 -10.83
CA ALA A 74 22.13 29.91 -11.32
C ALA A 74 20.81 29.11 -11.26
N ALA A 75 20.84 27.82 -10.89
CA ALA A 75 19.70 26.91 -11.09
C ALA A 75 18.61 27.00 -10.02
N GLY A 76 18.87 27.62 -8.85
CA GLY A 76 17.90 27.89 -7.77
C GLY A 76 16.77 26.87 -7.62
N ALA A 77 16.98 25.82 -6.82
CA ALA A 77 15.96 24.80 -6.64
C ALA A 77 14.83 25.27 -5.70
N SER A 78 13.60 24.95 -6.08
CA SER A 78 12.38 25.32 -5.34
C SER A 78 11.47 24.11 -5.05
N TYR A 79 11.78 22.94 -5.63
CA TYR A 79 11.09 21.67 -5.35
C TYR A 79 12.01 20.47 -5.59
N VAL A 80 11.79 19.38 -4.87
CA VAL A 80 12.47 18.10 -5.07
C VAL A 80 11.48 16.94 -5.17
N ASN A 81 11.57 16.14 -6.24
CA ASN A 81 11.01 14.80 -6.29
C ASN A 81 12.02 13.83 -5.67
N VAL A 82 11.60 13.05 -4.67
CA VAL A 82 12.45 12.05 -4.02
C VAL A 82 12.12 10.68 -4.60
N ALA A 83 13.12 10.04 -5.21
CA ALA A 83 12.95 8.69 -5.72
C ALA A 83 12.59 7.70 -4.60
N SER A 84 11.75 6.73 -4.92
CA SER A 84 11.31 5.69 -3.98
C SER A 84 12.50 4.99 -3.31
N GLY A 85 12.51 4.96 -1.97
CA GLY A 85 13.57 4.32 -1.18
C GLY A 85 14.82 5.17 -0.98
N LYS A 86 14.82 6.42 -1.45
CA LYS A 86 15.90 7.38 -1.23
C LYS A 86 15.55 8.37 -0.13
N ALA A 87 16.58 8.88 0.51
CA ALA A 87 16.56 10.12 1.26
C ALA A 87 17.44 11.13 0.52
N VAL A 88 17.00 12.39 0.48
CA VAL A 88 17.74 13.49 -0.13
C VAL A 88 18.08 14.49 0.96
N THR A 89 19.38 14.71 1.19
CA THR A 89 19.85 15.81 2.02
C THR A 89 20.16 17.00 1.12
N LEU A 90 19.43 18.09 1.28
CA LEU A 90 19.63 19.35 0.56
C LEU A 90 20.58 20.22 1.38
N HIS A 91 21.58 20.81 0.74
CA HIS A 91 22.63 21.58 1.39
C HIS A 91 22.70 23.00 0.83
N ALA A 92 22.89 23.97 1.73
CA ALA A 92 23.13 25.37 1.39
C ALA A 92 24.54 25.62 0.82
N GLY A 93 25.51 24.74 1.10
CA GLY A 93 26.85 24.78 0.53
C GLY A 93 27.01 23.86 -0.68
N THR A 94 28.08 24.05 -1.45
CA THR A 94 28.49 23.12 -2.51
C THR A 94 29.13 21.86 -1.91
N GLY A 95 29.17 20.75 -2.68
CA GLY A 95 29.84 19.52 -2.24
C GLY A 95 29.21 18.85 -1.01
N CYS A 96 27.90 19.05 -0.79
CA CYS A 96 27.12 18.52 0.32
C CYS A 96 27.65 18.95 1.69
N THR A 97 27.95 20.25 1.81
CA THR A 97 28.48 20.87 3.02
C THR A 97 27.57 21.99 3.53
N GLY A 98 27.82 22.44 4.75
CA GLY A 98 27.08 23.54 5.37
C GLY A 98 25.70 23.10 5.87
N ASP A 99 24.86 24.11 6.10
CA ASP A 99 23.50 23.94 6.60
C ASP A 99 22.66 23.07 5.67
N SER A 100 21.77 22.26 6.25
CA SER A 100 21.11 21.21 5.48
C SER A 100 19.74 20.82 6.02
N VAL A 101 18.99 20.08 5.19
CA VAL A 101 17.72 19.45 5.55
C VAL A 101 17.57 18.14 4.80
N THR A 102 17.15 17.08 5.49
CA THR A 102 16.87 15.79 4.85
C THR A 102 15.38 15.62 4.62
N VAL A 103 15.01 15.29 3.38
CA VAL A 103 13.65 14.92 2.98
C VAL A 103 13.63 13.49 2.44
N GLN A 104 12.58 12.75 2.79
CA GLN A 104 12.40 11.36 2.34
C GLN A 104 11.19 11.19 1.42
N SER A 105 10.45 12.26 1.19
CA SER A 105 9.37 12.34 0.21
C SER A 105 9.53 13.61 -0.60
N ASP A 106 8.80 13.69 -1.70
CA ASP A 106 8.61 14.91 -2.46
C ASP A 106 8.34 16.12 -1.55
N ALA A 107 9.03 17.23 -1.81
CA ALA A 107 9.02 18.42 -0.96
C ALA A 107 9.13 19.70 -1.79
N SER A 108 8.25 20.68 -1.53
CA SER A 108 8.45 22.07 -1.94
C SER A 108 9.43 22.73 -0.99
N LEU A 109 10.42 23.39 -1.58
CA LEU A 109 11.46 24.09 -0.83
C LEU A 109 10.98 25.47 -0.33
N CYS A 110 9.86 25.96 -0.87
CA CYS A 110 9.18 27.17 -0.43
C CYS A 110 8.56 27.03 0.97
N ASP A 111 8.25 25.80 1.38
CA ASP A 111 7.75 25.46 2.71
C ASP A 111 8.78 24.69 3.54
N THR A 112 10.02 24.58 3.06
CA THR A 112 11.09 23.83 3.72
C THR A 112 12.19 24.78 4.17
N SER A 113 12.61 24.64 5.41
CA SER A 113 13.76 25.37 5.96
C SER A 113 14.90 24.40 6.22
N PHE A 114 16.13 24.89 6.09
CA PHE A 114 17.30 24.23 6.63
C PHE A 114 17.24 24.17 8.16
N GLU A 115 18.10 23.38 8.80
CA GLU A 115 18.17 23.26 10.26
C GLU A 115 18.37 24.61 10.98
N SER A 116 19.05 25.57 10.35
CA SER A 116 19.17 26.93 10.91
C SER A 116 17.86 27.75 10.91
N GLY A 117 16.81 27.28 10.21
CA GLY A 117 15.58 28.01 9.95
C GLY A 117 15.62 28.88 8.69
N ALA A 118 16.76 28.96 7.98
CA ALA A 118 16.85 29.63 6.69
C ALA A 118 16.01 28.89 5.63
N SER A 119 15.42 29.63 4.69
CA SER A 119 14.62 29.04 3.60
C SER A 119 15.49 28.17 2.69
N ALA A 120 15.01 26.98 2.33
CA ALA A 120 15.64 26.14 1.31
C ALA A 120 15.34 26.64 -0.12
N ASP A 121 14.28 27.42 -0.31
CA ASP A 121 13.85 27.95 -1.61
C ASP A 121 14.92 28.80 -2.28
N GLY A 122 15.36 28.39 -3.47
CA GLY A 122 16.43 29.04 -4.23
C GLY A 122 17.83 28.95 -3.60
N ASN A 123 17.96 28.38 -2.40
CA ASN A 123 19.20 28.40 -1.61
C ASN A 123 19.93 27.05 -1.56
N VAL A 124 19.39 26.01 -2.20
CA VAL A 124 20.08 24.71 -2.32
C VAL A 124 21.22 24.84 -3.35
N GLN A 125 22.45 24.56 -2.91
CA GLN A 125 23.66 24.58 -3.74
C GLN A 125 24.19 23.17 -4.04
N SER A 126 23.81 22.17 -3.25
CA SER A 126 24.08 20.76 -3.54
C SER A 126 23.08 19.85 -2.84
N PHE A 127 23.01 18.60 -3.27
CA PHE A 127 22.14 17.60 -2.69
C PHE A 127 22.83 16.23 -2.63
N ARG A 128 22.61 15.51 -1.54
CA ARG A 128 23.10 14.14 -1.34
C ARG A 128 21.95 13.16 -1.48
N ILE A 129 22.09 12.18 -2.36
CA ILE A 129 21.21 11.04 -2.45
C ILE A 129 21.82 9.90 -1.63
N ALA A 130 21.02 9.34 -0.72
CA ALA A 130 21.34 8.10 -0.01
C ALA A 130 20.12 7.18 -0.02
N ASP A 131 20.33 5.89 0.26
CA ASP A 131 19.20 5.02 0.61
C ASP A 131 18.59 5.51 1.93
N ALA A 132 17.26 5.51 2.03
CA ALA A 132 16.58 5.95 3.23
C ALA A 132 16.93 5.02 4.39
N GLU A 133 17.77 5.47 5.31
CA GLU A 133 18.03 4.75 6.56
C GLU A 133 16.84 4.89 7.49
N VAL A 134 16.26 3.75 7.84
CA VAL A 134 15.23 3.63 8.87
C VAL A 134 15.85 2.81 10.00
N PRO A 135 15.86 3.30 11.25
CA PRO A 135 16.42 2.56 12.36
C PRO A 135 15.82 1.15 12.44
N PRO A 136 16.63 0.12 12.73
CA PRO A 136 16.11 -1.22 12.97
C PRO A 136 15.07 -1.22 14.10
N SER A 137 13.97 -1.91 13.89
CA SER A 137 12.91 -2.12 14.89
C SER A 137 12.28 -3.50 14.69
N ASP A 138 11.40 -3.92 15.60
CA ASP A 138 10.63 -5.16 15.42
C ASP A 138 9.80 -5.15 14.13
N TYR A 139 9.52 -3.98 13.56
CA TYR A 139 8.71 -3.77 12.36
C TYR A 139 9.55 -3.53 11.10
N ASN A 140 10.76 -2.99 11.28
CA ASN A 140 11.74 -2.74 10.24
C ASN A 140 13.02 -3.53 10.55
N TYR A 141 13.08 -4.76 10.04
CA TYR A 141 14.12 -5.71 10.37
C TYR A 141 14.78 -6.30 9.13
N THR A 142 16.02 -6.74 9.32
CA THR A 142 16.71 -7.61 8.37
C THR A 142 16.65 -9.05 8.88
N CYS A 143 16.62 -9.99 7.93
CA CYS A 143 16.83 -11.40 8.23
C CYS A 143 18.33 -11.67 8.31
N ALA A 144 18.79 -12.27 9.39
CA ALA A 144 20.20 -12.60 9.55
C ALA A 144 20.61 -13.72 8.56
N VAL A 145 21.90 -13.81 8.27
CA VAL A 145 22.45 -14.90 7.46
C VAL A 145 22.14 -16.23 8.17
N GLY A 146 21.45 -17.14 7.48
CA GLY A 146 21.05 -18.44 8.02
C GLY A 146 19.72 -18.45 8.79
N GLU A 147 19.03 -17.32 8.92
CA GLU A 147 17.73 -17.22 9.59
C GLU A 147 16.58 -17.68 8.67
N SER A 148 16.48 -19.00 8.46
CA SER A 148 15.57 -19.60 7.46
C SER A 148 14.07 -19.43 7.72
N GLU A 149 13.66 -19.08 8.94
CA GLU A 149 12.27 -18.82 9.30
C GLU A 149 11.87 -17.34 9.15
N CYS A 150 12.82 -16.45 8.86
CA CYS A 150 12.54 -15.02 8.78
C CYS A 150 11.92 -14.62 7.44
N VAL A 151 10.74 -13.98 7.49
CA VAL A 151 10.09 -13.42 6.30
C VAL A 151 10.56 -12.00 6.09
N ARG A 152 11.39 -11.76 5.06
CA ARG A 152 11.88 -10.41 4.75
C ARG A 152 10.80 -9.54 4.11
N ASN A 153 10.72 -8.30 4.55
CA ASN A 153 10.02 -7.25 3.81
C ASN A 153 10.99 -6.55 2.84
N TYR A 154 10.63 -6.51 1.56
CA TYR A 154 11.42 -5.90 0.50
C TYR A 154 10.93 -4.50 0.10
N ASN A 155 9.98 -3.92 0.82
CA ASN A 155 9.50 -2.56 0.55
C ASN A 155 10.60 -1.53 0.87
N PRO A 156 11.12 -0.80 -0.13
CA PRO A 156 12.15 0.20 0.12
C PRO A 156 11.57 1.49 0.74
N ARG A 157 10.24 1.66 0.78
CA ARG A 157 9.56 2.88 1.24
C ARG A 157 9.11 2.82 2.70
N LEU A 158 9.56 1.84 3.50
CA LEU A 158 9.06 1.64 4.85
C LEU A 158 9.17 2.88 5.74
N GLY A 159 10.26 3.63 5.68
CA GLY A 159 10.43 4.86 6.48
C GLY A 159 9.41 5.94 6.13
N VAL A 160 9.14 6.09 4.84
CA VAL A 160 8.20 7.07 4.30
C VAL A 160 6.75 6.66 4.61
N VAL A 161 6.43 5.37 4.45
CA VAL A 161 5.13 4.80 4.78
C VAL A 161 4.85 4.91 6.28
N ASN A 162 5.83 4.60 7.12
CA ASN A 162 5.73 4.58 8.58
C ASN A 162 6.23 5.87 9.21
N SER A 163 5.58 6.97 8.84
CA SER A 163 5.90 8.31 9.32
C SER A 163 4.64 9.12 9.62
N THR A 164 4.83 10.36 10.10
CA THR A 164 3.74 11.32 10.14
C THR A 164 3.51 11.88 8.74
N HIS A 165 2.37 11.53 8.14
CA HIS A 165 2.01 11.99 6.81
C HIS A 165 1.51 13.43 6.87
N ARG A 166 2.10 14.31 6.03
CA ARG A 166 1.57 15.64 5.76
C ARG A 166 0.36 15.51 4.83
N VAL A 167 -0.82 15.93 5.25
CA VAL A 167 -2.08 15.74 4.52
C VAL A 167 -2.73 17.08 4.24
N ASN A 168 -3.08 17.30 2.97
CA ASN A 168 -3.90 18.43 2.55
C ASN A 168 -5.29 17.94 2.16
N VAL A 169 -6.35 18.66 2.54
CA VAL A 169 -7.73 18.25 2.30
C VAL A 169 -8.44 19.31 1.48
N VAL A 170 -8.95 18.91 0.32
CA VAL A 170 -9.54 19.79 -0.68
C VAL A 170 -10.97 19.37 -0.95
N ARG A 171 -11.91 20.25 -0.63
CA ARG A 171 -13.29 20.13 -1.05
C ARG A 171 -13.45 20.78 -2.42
N VAL A 172 -13.76 20.02 -3.45
CA VAL A 172 -14.01 20.56 -4.79
C VAL A 172 -15.49 20.88 -4.93
N ALA A 173 -15.81 22.13 -5.27
CA ALA A 173 -17.18 22.61 -5.42
C ALA A 173 -17.46 23.00 -6.88
N LEU A 174 -18.61 22.57 -7.39
CA LEU A 174 -19.12 22.93 -8.70
C LEU A 174 -20.56 23.44 -8.54
N ALA A 175 -20.87 24.58 -9.16
CA ALA A 175 -22.20 25.16 -9.12
C ALA A 175 -23.27 24.15 -9.57
N GLY A 176 -24.38 24.07 -8.82
CA GLY A 176 -25.48 23.14 -9.10
C GLY A 176 -25.22 21.67 -8.71
N LYS A 177 -24.04 21.34 -8.17
CA LYS A 177 -23.76 20.00 -7.60
C LYS A 177 -23.49 20.09 -6.10
N THR A 178 -23.71 18.96 -5.43
CA THR A 178 -23.42 18.81 -4.00
C THR A 178 -22.08 18.11 -3.82
N THR A 179 -21.24 18.66 -2.95
CA THR A 179 -20.04 18.00 -2.43
C THR A 179 -20.20 17.90 -0.92
N PRO A 180 -19.84 16.76 -0.29
CA PRO A 180 -19.80 16.62 1.17
C PRO A 180 -19.20 17.84 1.88
N SER A 181 -19.71 18.17 3.06
CA SER A 181 -19.19 19.30 3.84
C SER A 181 -17.74 19.05 4.26
N MET A 182 -16.96 20.13 4.43
CA MET A 182 -15.58 20.00 4.90
C MET A 182 -15.50 19.27 6.25
N SER A 183 -16.46 19.49 7.16
CA SER A 183 -16.51 18.79 8.44
C SER A 183 -16.67 17.28 8.29
N SER A 184 -17.53 16.82 7.37
CA SER A 184 -17.74 15.39 7.11
C SER A 184 -16.52 14.75 6.44
N ILE A 185 -15.89 15.46 5.51
CA ILE A 185 -14.64 15.04 4.87
C ILE A 185 -13.54 14.87 5.93
N MET A 186 -13.36 15.86 6.79
CA MET A 186 -12.37 15.84 7.86
C MET A 186 -12.62 14.72 8.86
N ALA A 187 -13.88 14.40 9.17
CA ALA A 187 -14.22 13.28 10.02
C ALA A 187 -13.80 11.93 9.40
N ASN A 188 -13.98 11.75 8.08
CA ASN A 188 -13.51 10.54 7.41
C ASN A 188 -11.98 10.45 7.33
N VAL A 189 -11.29 11.57 7.07
CA VAL A 189 -9.81 11.62 7.15
C VAL A 189 -9.34 11.28 8.56
N HIS A 190 -10.02 11.77 9.59
CA HIS A 190 -9.74 11.42 10.98
C HIS A 190 -9.88 9.91 11.21
N ASN A 191 -11.04 9.34 10.88
CA ASN A 191 -11.31 7.91 11.03
C ASN A 191 -10.29 7.04 10.28
N MET A 192 -9.88 7.44 9.07
CA MET A 192 -8.87 6.76 8.27
C MET A 192 -7.54 6.67 9.02
N TYR A 193 -7.10 7.78 9.61
CA TYR A 193 -5.87 7.78 10.39
C TYR A 193 -6.01 7.10 11.74
N ASP A 194 -7.18 7.09 12.38
CA ASP A 194 -7.39 6.28 13.59
C ASP A 194 -7.24 4.79 13.28
N PHE A 195 -7.78 4.34 12.14
CA PHE A 195 -7.51 3.00 11.64
C PHE A 195 -6.02 2.77 11.40
N PHE A 196 -5.31 3.68 10.71
CA PHE A 196 -3.87 3.51 10.48
C PHE A 196 -3.05 3.50 11.77
N VAL A 197 -3.38 4.34 12.76
CA VAL A 197 -2.72 4.35 14.07
C VAL A 197 -2.86 2.97 14.73
N VAL A 198 -4.05 2.37 14.70
CA VAL A 198 -4.27 1.02 15.26
C VAL A 198 -3.56 -0.06 14.44
N ALA A 199 -3.80 -0.10 13.13
CA ALA A 199 -3.31 -1.16 12.25
C ALA A 199 -1.79 -1.14 12.06
N SER A 200 -1.17 0.05 12.07
CA SER A 200 0.28 0.24 12.03
C SER A 200 0.94 0.16 13.40
N ARG A 201 0.15 0.11 14.48
CA ARG A 201 0.58 0.07 15.89
C ARG A 201 1.40 1.30 16.27
N ASN A 202 0.81 2.48 16.04
CA ASN A 202 1.38 3.81 16.27
C ASN A 202 2.61 4.15 15.43
N GLN A 203 2.79 3.51 14.26
CA GLN A 203 3.86 3.89 13.33
C GLN A 203 3.45 5.00 12.36
N VAL A 204 2.15 5.13 12.10
CA VAL A 204 1.60 6.10 11.15
C VAL A 204 0.74 7.13 11.87
N HIS A 205 1.00 8.40 11.58
CA HIS A 205 0.25 9.53 12.11
C HIS A 205 -0.08 10.53 10.98
N ARG A 206 -0.95 11.51 11.28
CA ARG A 206 -1.26 12.61 10.35
C ARG A 206 -0.80 13.94 10.90
N ASN A 207 -0.42 14.82 9.99
CA ASN A 207 -0.33 16.26 10.19
C ASN A 207 -1.15 16.95 9.09
N ILE A 208 -2.28 17.57 9.45
CA ILE A 208 -3.11 18.30 8.50
C ILE A 208 -2.44 19.65 8.25
N ILE A 209 -1.88 19.82 7.05
CA ILE A 209 -1.15 21.03 6.68
C ILE A 209 -2.03 22.05 5.94
N GLY A 210 -3.23 21.65 5.52
CA GLY A 210 -4.15 22.53 4.80
C GLY A 210 -5.55 21.93 4.67
N THR A 211 -6.55 22.81 4.72
CA THR A 211 -7.94 22.49 4.38
C THR A 211 -8.50 23.63 3.55
N GLN A 212 -9.05 23.34 2.37
CA GLN A 212 -9.56 24.38 1.49
C GLN A 212 -10.75 23.92 0.64
N THR A 213 -11.58 24.87 0.24
CA THR A 213 -12.62 24.64 -0.77
C THR A 213 -12.20 25.31 -2.06
N VAL A 214 -12.11 24.52 -3.13
CA VAL A 214 -11.77 25.00 -4.47
C VAL A 214 -13.01 25.01 -5.33
N GLN A 215 -13.26 26.13 -6.01
CA GLN A 215 -14.33 26.22 -7.00
C GLN A 215 -13.79 25.81 -8.37
N VAL A 216 -14.50 24.90 -9.02
CA VAL A 216 -14.25 24.47 -10.39
C VAL A 216 -15.44 24.85 -11.27
N THR A 217 -15.19 25.02 -12.56
CA THR A 217 -16.21 25.48 -13.51
C THR A 217 -16.58 24.41 -14.54
N SER A 218 -15.73 23.40 -14.72
CA SER A 218 -16.00 22.33 -15.67
C SER A 218 -16.82 21.21 -15.05
N SER A 219 -17.83 20.72 -15.78
CA SER A 219 -18.54 19.48 -15.48
C SER A 219 -17.83 18.23 -16.03
N ASN A 220 -16.70 18.39 -16.71
CA ASN A 220 -15.86 17.27 -17.14
C ASN A 220 -14.92 16.87 -15.99
N CYS A 221 -14.93 15.59 -15.64
CA CYS A 221 -14.17 15.03 -14.52
C CYS A 221 -12.67 15.38 -14.58
N GLY A 222 -11.99 15.11 -15.72
CA GLY A 222 -10.56 15.39 -15.88
C GLY A 222 -10.23 16.88 -15.75
N LYS A 223 -10.95 17.74 -16.49
CA LYS A 223 -10.74 19.20 -16.43
C LYS A 223 -11.00 19.78 -15.04
N ALA A 224 -12.00 19.27 -14.32
CA ALA A 224 -12.27 19.70 -12.96
C ALA A 224 -11.14 19.30 -11.98
N LYS A 225 -10.55 18.10 -12.14
CA LYS A 225 -9.37 17.69 -11.36
C LYS A 225 -8.17 18.60 -11.65
N GLU A 226 -7.89 18.88 -12.93
CA GLU A 226 -6.82 19.79 -13.35
C GLU A 226 -6.99 21.19 -12.73
N GLN A 227 -8.21 21.75 -12.82
CA GLN A 227 -8.54 23.04 -12.21
C GLN A 227 -8.39 23.02 -10.68
N ALA A 228 -8.74 21.91 -10.03
CA ALA A 228 -8.59 21.77 -8.60
C ALA A 228 -7.11 21.74 -8.20
N VAL A 229 -6.30 20.91 -8.86
CA VAL A 229 -4.85 20.77 -8.60
C VAL A 229 -4.12 22.10 -8.82
N ALA A 230 -4.44 22.83 -9.89
CA ALA A 230 -3.80 24.11 -10.21
C ALA A 230 -4.00 25.19 -9.14
N GLN A 231 -4.99 25.04 -8.26
CA GLN A 231 -5.30 25.99 -7.18
C GLN A 231 -4.65 25.61 -5.85
N ILE A 232 -3.84 24.54 -5.81
CA ILE A 232 -3.17 24.04 -4.60
C ILE A 232 -1.66 24.26 -4.72
N SER A 233 -1.07 24.94 -3.73
CA SER A 233 0.38 25.19 -3.67
C SER A 233 1.12 24.32 -2.64
N ALA A 234 0.40 23.69 -1.70
CA ALA A 234 1.01 23.04 -0.54
C ALA A 234 1.57 21.65 -0.86
N THR A 235 2.81 21.38 -0.44
CA THR A 235 3.40 20.05 -0.57
C THR A 235 2.99 19.12 0.57
N ALA A 236 2.32 18.04 0.20
CA ALA A 236 1.78 17.04 1.09
C ALA A 236 2.30 15.64 0.71
N PHE A 237 2.42 14.76 1.69
CA PHE A 237 2.55 13.32 1.44
C PHE A 237 1.34 12.80 0.65
N MET A 238 0.15 13.31 1.00
CA MET A 238 -1.04 13.10 0.17
C MET A 238 -1.98 14.32 0.18
N THR A 239 -2.66 14.54 -0.95
CA THR A 239 -3.78 15.48 -1.03
C THR A 239 -5.08 14.74 -1.28
N VAL A 240 -6.10 15.01 -0.46
CA VAL A 240 -7.42 14.39 -0.52
C VAL A 240 -8.40 15.33 -1.20
N TYR A 241 -8.71 15.07 -2.47
CA TYR A 241 -9.75 15.79 -3.21
C TYR A 241 -11.08 15.07 -3.09
N VAL A 242 -12.08 15.74 -2.54
CA VAL A 242 -13.45 15.21 -2.52
C VAL A 242 -14.27 15.95 -3.56
N LEU A 243 -14.75 15.21 -4.55
CA LEU A 243 -15.39 15.73 -5.74
C LEU A 243 -16.91 15.84 -5.56
N PRO A 244 -17.58 16.75 -6.30
CA PRO A 244 -19.02 16.81 -6.35
C PRO A 244 -19.64 15.48 -6.80
N THR A 245 -20.75 15.09 -6.17
CA THR A 245 -21.45 13.85 -6.49
C THR A 245 -21.82 13.76 -7.97
N GLY A 246 -21.50 12.64 -8.59
CA GLY A 246 -21.75 12.39 -10.01
C GLY A 246 -20.95 13.28 -10.95
N LEU A 247 -19.84 13.88 -10.51
CA LEU A 247 -18.85 14.49 -11.41
C LEU A 247 -17.94 13.43 -12.05
N CYS A 248 -17.52 12.45 -11.26
CA CYS A 248 -16.67 11.33 -11.70
C CYS A 248 -17.35 10.00 -11.34
N SER A 249 -17.20 9.00 -12.21
CA SER A 249 -17.79 7.66 -12.06
C SER A 249 -17.10 6.81 -11.00
N ILE A 250 -15.81 7.08 -10.73
CA ILE A 250 -14.96 6.31 -9.85
C ILE A 250 -14.10 7.20 -8.96
N SER A 251 -13.71 6.67 -7.79
CA SER A 251 -12.60 7.18 -7.01
C SER A 251 -11.29 6.58 -7.53
N HIS A 252 -10.19 7.30 -7.41
CA HIS A 252 -8.87 6.80 -7.80
C HIS A 252 -7.75 7.58 -7.09
N ALA A 253 -6.55 6.99 -7.05
CA ALA A 253 -5.35 7.58 -6.51
C ALA A 253 -4.22 7.62 -7.54
N THR A 254 -3.49 8.73 -7.60
CA THR A 254 -2.31 8.88 -8.46
C THR A 254 -1.39 9.99 -7.97
N GLY A 255 -0.06 9.76 -8.04
CA GLY A 255 0.95 10.79 -7.81
C GLY A 255 0.82 11.57 -6.49
N GLY A 256 0.45 10.91 -5.39
CA GLY A 256 0.22 11.57 -4.09
C GLY A 256 -1.15 12.23 -3.94
N ASN A 257 -2.03 12.13 -4.92
CA ASN A 257 -3.39 12.67 -4.87
C ASN A 257 -4.40 11.52 -4.80
N ILE A 258 -5.39 11.65 -3.94
CA ILE A 258 -6.58 10.80 -3.96
C ILE A 258 -7.78 11.64 -4.37
N TYR A 259 -8.60 11.12 -5.27
CA TYR A 259 -9.81 11.77 -5.76
C TYR A 259 -11.00 10.90 -5.43
N LEU A 260 -11.86 11.41 -4.58
CA LEU A 260 -13.00 10.69 -4.02
C LEU A 260 -14.28 11.19 -4.66
N ASN A 261 -15.07 10.29 -5.25
CA ASN A 261 -16.38 10.61 -5.80
C ASN A 261 -17.53 10.35 -4.81
N ASP A 262 -17.21 9.82 -3.63
CA ASP A 262 -18.12 9.58 -2.52
C ASP A 262 -17.49 10.06 -1.19
N ASN A 263 -18.17 9.77 -0.08
CA ASN A 263 -17.71 10.10 1.28
C ASN A 263 -17.73 8.87 2.21
N LEU A 264 -17.50 7.68 1.66
CA LEU A 264 -17.50 6.43 2.41
C LEU A 264 -16.12 6.19 3.01
N PHE A 265 -16.04 5.88 4.30
CA PHE A 265 -14.79 5.56 5.01
C PHE A 265 -13.91 4.56 4.25
N ARG A 266 -14.49 3.47 3.72
CA ARG A 266 -13.76 2.47 2.92
C ARG A 266 -13.02 3.11 1.75
N THR A 267 -13.67 4.03 1.03
CA THR A 267 -13.10 4.65 -0.17
C THR A 267 -11.86 5.47 0.18
N TYR A 268 -11.87 6.22 1.29
CA TYR A 268 -10.67 6.91 1.79
C TYR A 268 -9.52 5.92 2.04
N VAL A 269 -9.79 4.86 2.80
CA VAL A 269 -8.76 3.86 3.14
C VAL A 269 -8.24 3.15 1.88
N HIS A 270 -9.12 2.76 0.95
CA HIS A 270 -8.76 2.11 -0.31
C HIS A 270 -7.82 2.97 -1.15
N GLU A 271 -8.22 4.21 -1.45
CA GLU A 271 -7.42 5.11 -2.28
C GLU A 271 -6.11 5.49 -1.61
N THR A 272 -6.10 5.65 -0.28
CA THR A 272 -4.84 5.85 0.43
C THR A 272 -3.95 4.61 0.40
N GLY A 273 -4.51 3.40 0.41
CA GLY A 273 -3.77 2.15 0.22
C GLY A 273 -2.92 2.17 -1.06
N HIS A 274 -3.47 2.71 -2.15
CA HIS A 274 -2.73 2.92 -3.41
C HIS A 274 -1.55 3.89 -3.25
N ILE A 275 -1.71 5.00 -2.53
CA ILE A 275 -0.59 5.93 -2.22
C ILE A 275 0.53 5.21 -1.44
N LEU A 276 0.14 4.31 -0.53
CA LEU A 276 1.05 3.48 0.26
C LEU A 276 1.68 2.31 -0.54
N GLY A 277 1.31 2.14 -1.82
CA GLY A 277 1.87 1.14 -2.72
C GLY A 277 1.15 -0.20 -2.72
N LEU A 278 -0.09 -0.23 -2.21
CA LEU A 278 -0.97 -1.40 -2.31
C LEU A 278 -1.68 -1.45 -3.65
N ALA A 279 -1.76 -2.66 -4.19
CA ALA A 279 -2.52 -2.98 -5.38
C ALA A 279 -3.78 -3.79 -4.97
N HIS A 280 -4.65 -4.14 -5.91
CA HIS A 280 -5.98 -4.66 -5.55
C HIS A 280 -5.96 -6.05 -4.91
N GLY A 281 -7.00 -6.31 -4.13
CA GLY A 281 -7.31 -7.61 -3.54
C GLY A 281 -8.24 -8.43 -4.43
N ASN A 282 -7.70 -9.47 -5.05
CA ASN A 282 -8.41 -10.33 -5.99
C ASN A 282 -8.74 -11.69 -5.35
N ALA A 283 -9.74 -12.37 -5.89
CA ALA A 283 -10.09 -13.73 -5.46
C ALA A 283 -10.21 -14.67 -6.64
N ARG A 284 -9.83 -15.93 -6.46
CA ARG A 284 -10.06 -16.97 -7.44
C ARG A 284 -11.49 -17.51 -7.31
N ASP A 285 -12.15 -17.64 -8.45
CA ASP A 285 -13.42 -18.34 -8.55
C ASP A 285 -13.21 -19.85 -8.31
N PRO A 286 -13.82 -20.46 -7.28
CA PRO A 286 -13.66 -21.87 -7.02
C PRO A 286 -14.27 -22.76 -8.11
N SER A 287 -15.23 -22.26 -8.90
CA SER A 287 -15.92 -23.03 -9.94
C SER A 287 -15.19 -22.99 -11.28
N THR A 288 -14.64 -21.84 -11.66
CA THR A 288 -13.99 -21.64 -12.96
C THR A 288 -12.47 -21.63 -12.86
N ASN A 289 -11.92 -21.59 -11.65
CA ASN A 289 -10.49 -21.47 -11.37
C ASN A 289 -9.88 -20.16 -11.96
N LYS A 290 -10.70 -19.18 -12.32
CA LYS A 290 -10.24 -17.90 -12.88
C LYS A 290 -10.13 -16.83 -11.79
N PRO A 291 -9.12 -15.96 -11.83
CA PRO A 291 -9.11 -14.75 -11.00
C PRO A 291 -10.32 -13.88 -11.30
N ILE A 292 -10.89 -13.29 -10.25
CA ILE A 292 -11.92 -12.24 -10.35
C ILE A 292 -11.40 -11.04 -9.59
N GLU A 293 -11.41 -9.90 -10.28
CA GLU A 293 -10.88 -8.66 -9.76
C GLU A 293 -11.69 -8.12 -8.58
N TYR A 294 -10.98 -7.49 -7.63
CA TYR A 294 -11.54 -6.80 -6.47
C TYR A 294 -12.38 -7.68 -5.55
N ARG A 295 -12.38 -9.01 -5.72
CA ARG A 295 -13.26 -9.93 -4.99
C ARG A 295 -12.72 -10.46 -3.67
N ASP A 296 -11.57 -9.97 -3.22
CA ASP A 296 -11.13 -10.26 -1.86
C ASP A 296 -11.96 -9.46 -0.83
N ALA A 297 -12.83 -10.15 -0.08
CA ALA A 297 -13.69 -9.55 0.95
C ALA A 297 -12.98 -9.31 2.30
N SER A 298 -11.70 -9.63 2.40
CA SER A 298 -10.91 -9.51 3.64
C SER A 298 -10.00 -8.29 3.68
N THR A 299 -9.93 -7.51 2.59
CA THR A 299 -9.06 -6.35 2.47
C THR A 299 -9.81 -5.12 1.99
N PHE A 300 -9.46 -3.94 2.48
CA PHE A 300 -9.90 -2.66 1.94
C PHE A 300 -9.55 -2.50 0.45
N MET A 301 -8.54 -3.20 -0.05
CA MET A 301 -8.15 -3.19 -1.48
C MET A 301 -9.07 -4.03 -2.38
N GLY A 302 -10.13 -4.66 -1.83
CA GLY A 302 -11.21 -5.28 -2.57
C GLY A 302 -12.46 -4.40 -2.60
N ARG A 303 -13.48 -4.76 -3.38
CA ARG A 303 -14.72 -3.96 -3.57
C ARG A 303 -15.72 -4.06 -2.43
N PHE A 304 -15.60 -5.08 -1.59
CA PHE A 304 -16.53 -5.32 -0.49
C PHE A 304 -16.17 -4.46 0.72
N PRO A 305 -17.11 -4.23 1.66
CA PRO A 305 -16.75 -3.68 2.96
C PRO A 305 -15.80 -4.65 3.67
N SER A 306 -14.75 -4.11 4.26
CA SER A 306 -13.67 -4.88 4.87
C SER A 306 -13.29 -4.25 6.20
N ASP A 307 -12.63 -5.01 7.07
CA ASP A 307 -12.22 -4.54 8.40
C ASP A 307 -10.77 -4.03 8.44
N ASN A 308 -9.95 -4.42 7.47
CA ASN A 308 -8.51 -4.17 7.47
C ASN A 308 -7.90 -4.32 6.05
N TYR A 309 -6.58 -4.17 5.91
CA TYR A 309 -5.80 -4.77 4.83
C TYR A 309 -5.50 -6.25 5.15
N ASN A 310 -5.27 -7.07 4.12
CA ASN A 310 -4.89 -8.47 4.34
C ASN A 310 -3.39 -8.58 4.73
N LEU A 311 -2.97 -9.73 5.26
CA LEU A 311 -1.64 -9.87 5.85
C LEU A 311 -0.47 -9.59 4.88
N PRO A 312 -0.48 -10.02 3.60
CA PRO A 312 0.59 -9.63 2.67
C PRO A 312 0.75 -8.10 2.57
N GLN A 313 -0.36 -7.37 2.53
CA GLN A 313 -0.38 -5.91 2.46
C GLN A 313 0.10 -5.27 3.75
N LEU A 314 -0.37 -5.75 4.91
CA LEU A 314 0.14 -5.30 6.22
C LEU A 314 1.64 -5.55 6.37
N HIS A 315 2.11 -6.72 5.94
CA HIS A 315 3.52 -7.05 5.95
C HIS A 315 4.31 -6.09 5.05
N TRP A 316 3.86 -5.85 3.82
CA TRP A 316 4.49 -4.91 2.89
C TRP A 316 4.61 -3.50 3.45
N LEU A 317 3.59 -3.03 4.16
CA LEU A 317 3.60 -1.72 4.83
C LEU A 317 4.54 -1.68 6.06
N GLY A 318 5.10 -2.80 6.50
CA GLY A 318 5.89 -2.87 7.73
C GLY A 318 5.04 -2.79 8.99
N TRP A 319 3.77 -3.20 8.91
CA TRP A 319 2.83 -3.16 10.04
C TRP A 319 2.77 -4.49 10.80
N THR A 320 3.60 -5.45 10.43
CA THR A 320 3.79 -6.74 11.13
C THR A 320 5.15 -6.75 11.82
N LYS A 321 5.25 -7.42 12.97
CA LYS A 321 6.55 -7.66 13.62
C LYS A 321 7.26 -8.87 13.02
N LYS A 322 8.59 -8.88 13.10
CA LYS A 322 9.45 -10.01 12.70
C LYS A 322 8.96 -11.35 13.24
N ALA A 323 8.68 -11.40 14.54
CA ALA A 323 8.29 -12.63 15.23
C ALA A 323 6.86 -13.12 14.89
N GLU A 324 6.05 -12.32 14.19
CA GLU A 324 4.65 -12.66 13.89
C GLU A 324 4.47 -13.46 12.61
N LEU A 325 5.51 -13.55 11.79
CA LEU A 325 5.51 -14.34 10.56
C LEU A 325 6.57 -15.44 10.66
N THR A 326 6.34 -16.56 9.99
CA THR A 326 7.31 -17.63 9.89
C THR A 326 7.39 -18.13 8.45
N GLN A 327 8.60 -18.21 7.91
CA GLN A 327 8.87 -18.83 6.63
C GLN A 327 8.98 -20.35 6.79
N VAL A 328 8.23 -21.09 5.99
CA VAL A 328 8.12 -22.57 6.13
C VAL A 328 8.89 -23.36 5.08
N ASN A 329 9.59 -22.70 4.15
CA ASN A 329 10.33 -23.36 3.07
C ASN A 329 11.29 -24.44 3.57
N ALA A 330 12.23 -24.09 4.46
CA ALA A 330 13.28 -25.00 4.92
C ALA A 330 12.73 -26.24 5.64
N VAL A 331 11.72 -26.06 6.50
CA VAL A 331 11.10 -27.18 7.21
C VAL A 331 10.28 -28.06 6.26
N LEU A 332 9.58 -27.49 5.28
CA LEU A 332 8.85 -28.27 4.28
C LEU A 332 9.79 -29.02 3.32
N GLU A 333 10.94 -28.46 3.00
CA GLU A 333 11.96 -29.15 2.18
C GLU A 333 12.52 -30.37 2.91
N ARG A 334 12.80 -30.24 4.21
CA ARG A 334 13.36 -31.30 5.05
C ARG A 334 12.33 -32.37 5.43
N ASP A 335 11.19 -31.96 6.00
CA ASP A 335 10.25 -32.85 6.67
C ASP A 335 8.97 -33.11 5.85
N ARG A 336 8.81 -32.41 4.72
CA ARG A 336 7.62 -32.45 3.83
C ARG A 336 6.32 -31.95 4.46
N PHE A 337 6.28 -31.72 5.76
CA PHE A 337 5.18 -31.05 6.45
C PHE A 337 5.67 -30.24 7.65
N THR A 338 4.84 -29.31 8.10
CA THR A 338 5.01 -28.58 9.36
C THR A 338 3.65 -28.26 9.96
N GLU A 339 3.61 -28.01 11.26
CA GLU A 339 2.41 -27.54 11.95
C GLU A 339 2.64 -26.12 12.49
N VAL A 340 1.69 -25.23 12.23
CA VAL A 340 1.75 -23.82 12.66
C VAL A 340 0.48 -23.44 13.40
N ILE A 341 0.60 -22.61 14.44
CA ILE A 341 -0.53 -22.02 15.15
C ILE A 341 -0.69 -20.58 14.66
N LEU A 342 -1.83 -20.29 14.05
CA LEU A 342 -2.16 -18.98 13.51
C LEU A 342 -3.23 -18.31 14.36
N ARG A 343 -2.94 -17.13 14.89
CA ARG A 343 -3.95 -16.26 15.49
C ARG A 343 -4.58 -15.35 14.43
N PRO A 344 -5.83 -14.90 14.65
CA PRO A 344 -6.47 -13.94 13.76
C PRO A 344 -5.71 -12.61 13.63
N VAL A 345 -5.72 -12.05 12.41
CA VAL A 345 -5.17 -10.72 12.10
C VAL A 345 -6.06 -9.61 12.68
N ASP A 346 -7.38 -9.73 12.52
CA ASP A 346 -8.36 -8.71 12.90
C ASP A 346 -7.97 -7.32 12.34
N VAL A 347 -8.00 -6.28 13.17
CA VAL A 347 -7.54 -4.91 12.85
C VAL A 347 -6.03 -4.71 13.04
N ASN A 348 -5.26 -5.79 13.23
CA ASN A 348 -3.82 -5.79 13.47
C ASN A 348 -3.34 -4.96 14.69
N ALA A 349 -4.22 -4.74 15.67
CA ALA A 349 -3.86 -4.12 16.93
C ALA A 349 -2.78 -4.91 17.70
N ASN A 350 -1.95 -4.21 18.48
CA ASN A 350 -1.02 -4.85 19.41
C ASN A 350 -1.79 -5.71 20.42
N LYS A 351 -1.47 -7.01 20.48
CA LYS A 351 -1.98 -7.95 21.47
C LYS A 351 -0.81 -8.43 22.35
N PRO A 352 -0.45 -7.68 23.41
CA PRO A 352 0.71 -7.99 24.25
C PRO A 352 0.61 -9.36 24.92
N ASP A 353 -0.61 -9.84 25.17
CA ASP A 353 -0.87 -11.12 25.83
C ASP A 353 -0.95 -12.31 24.87
N SER A 354 -0.69 -12.12 23.57
CA SER A 354 -0.67 -13.26 22.63
C SER A 354 0.60 -14.08 22.80
N PRO A 355 0.50 -15.41 22.95
CA PRO A 355 1.67 -16.29 22.99
C PRO A 355 2.57 -16.07 21.76
N ILE A 356 3.89 -16.05 21.97
CA ILE A 356 4.88 -15.73 20.93
C ILE A 356 4.90 -16.76 19.77
N ASP A 357 4.41 -17.97 20.03
CA ASP A 357 4.23 -19.06 19.07
C ASP A 357 2.96 -18.92 18.23
N HIS A 358 2.01 -18.06 18.61
CA HIS A 358 0.82 -17.76 17.82
C HIS A 358 1.15 -16.70 16.75
N LYS A 359 1.52 -17.17 15.56
CA LYS A 359 1.88 -16.32 14.41
C LYS A 359 0.64 -15.67 13.77
N LEU A 360 0.81 -14.51 13.14
CA LEU A 360 -0.21 -13.93 12.25
C LEU A 360 -0.33 -14.71 10.94
N GLY A 361 0.77 -15.30 10.47
CA GLY A 361 0.77 -16.07 9.24
C GLY A 361 2.02 -16.92 9.07
N ALA A 362 1.87 -17.95 8.24
CA ALA A 362 2.98 -18.72 7.70
C ALA A 362 3.19 -18.32 6.23
N VAL A 363 4.44 -18.28 5.80
CA VAL A 363 4.83 -17.83 4.45
C VAL A 363 5.64 -18.90 3.75
N TRP A 364 5.22 -19.25 2.55
CA TRP A 364 5.98 -20.11 1.66
C TRP A 364 6.34 -19.35 0.39
N GLU A 365 7.64 -19.14 0.17
CA GLU A 365 8.14 -18.52 -1.06
C GLU A 365 8.16 -19.54 -2.19
N THR A 366 7.70 -19.14 -3.38
CA THR A 366 7.73 -20.03 -4.54
C THR A 366 9.18 -20.29 -4.97
N PRO A 367 9.49 -21.47 -5.55
CA PRO A 367 10.86 -21.79 -5.96
C PRO A 367 11.49 -20.81 -6.96
N ASP A 368 10.67 -20.11 -7.75
CA ASP A 368 11.13 -19.06 -8.68
C ASP A 368 11.49 -17.73 -7.98
N GLY A 369 11.21 -17.61 -6.68
CA GLY A 369 11.46 -16.42 -5.86
C GLY A 369 10.56 -15.21 -6.16
N LYS A 370 9.66 -15.32 -7.15
CA LYS A 370 8.84 -14.18 -7.63
C LYS A 370 7.62 -13.93 -6.76
N ASN A 371 7.04 -15.00 -6.22
CA ASN A 371 5.84 -14.95 -5.41
C ASN A 371 6.06 -15.58 -4.05
N ARG A 372 5.12 -15.31 -3.17
CA ARG A 372 5.01 -15.92 -1.86
C ARG A 372 3.55 -16.15 -1.51
N LEU A 373 3.31 -17.24 -0.80
CA LEU A 373 2.00 -17.64 -0.32
C LEU A 373 1.90 -17.35 1.17
N PHE A 374 0.99 -16.46 1.54
CA PHE A 374 0.66 -16.16 2.93
C PHE A 374 -0.55 -16.98 3.34
N ILE A 375 -0.38 -17.81 4.37
CA ILE A 375 -1.43 -18.65 4.97
C ILE A 375 -1.84 -17.99 6.28
N VAL A 376 -3.10 -17.58 6.39
CA VAL A 376 -3.52 -16.67 7.47
C VAL A 376 -4.94 -16.95 7.94
N VAL A 377 -5.27 -16.42 9.12
CA VAL A 377 -6.64 -16.31 9.63
C VAL A 377 -7.02 -14.82 9.65
N PRO A 378 -7.84 -14.30 8.72
CA PRO A 378 -8.05 -12.86 8.61
C PRO A 378 -8.74 -12.25 9.84
N LYS A 379 -9.72 -12.94 10.43
CA LYS A 379 -10.47 -12.41 11.57
C LYS A 379 -10.97 -13.47 12.54
N ALA A 380 -11.15 -13.05 13.78
CA ALA A 380 -11.50 -13.91 14.92
C ALA A 380 -12.97 -14.31 14.90
N ARG A 381 -13.86 -13.44 14.43
CA ARG A 381 -15.31 -13.65 14.49
C ARG A 381 -16.03 -13.07 13.29
N LEU A 382 -17.21 -13.61 12.99
CA LEU A 382 -18.16 -12.97 12.09
C LEU A 382 -18.61 -11.61 12.67
N ASN A 383 -18.72 -10.61 11.82
CA ASN A 383 -19.18 -9.26 12.14
C ASN A 383 -20.07 -8.76 11.00
N SER A 384 -20.59 -7.54 11.12
CA SER A 384 -21.46 -6.94 10.10
C SER A 384 -20.71 -6.33 8.91
N ALA A 385 -19.38 -6.37 8.88
CA ALA A 385 -18.60 -5.74 7.82
C ALA A 385 -18.53 -6.64 6.57
N ASN A 386 -18.15 -7.91 6.74
CA ASN A 386 -18.09 -8.89 5.66
C ASN A 386 -18.55 -10.28 6.13
N ASP A 387 -19.12 -11.03 5.20
CA ASP A 387 -19.58 -12.42 5.39
C ASP A 387 -18.41 -13.43 5.40
N ILE A 388 -17.32 -13.08 6.08
CA ILE A 388 -16.25 -14.02 6.39
C ILE A 388 -16.53 -14.59 7.78
N GLU A 389 -16.58 -15.92 7.91
CA GLU A 389 -16.70 -16.53 9.24
C GLU A 389 -15.39 -16.37 10.02
N GLY A 390 -15.51 -16.21 11.34
CA GLY A 390 -14.35 -16.24 12.23
C GLY A 390 -13.56 -17.54 12.08
N GLY A 391 -12.23 -17.47 12.15
CA GLY A 391 -11.37 -18.64 11.99
C GLY A 391 -11.27 -19.16 10.55
N THR A 392 -11.86 -18.48 9.56
CA THR A 392 -11.60 -18.78 8.15
C THR A 392 -10.11 -18.69 7.88
N VAL A 393 -9.55 -19.72 7.25
CA VAL A 393 -8.19 -19.73 6.74
C VAL A 393 -8.22 -19.27 5.29
N ILE A 394 -7.35 -18.31 4.94
CA ILE A 394 -7.16 -17.84 3.57
C ILE A 394 -5.69 -17.98 3.19
N VAL A 395 -5.45 -18.45 1.96
CA VAL A 395 -4.12 -18.48 1.35
C VAL A 395 -4.07 -17.42 0.26
N TYR A 396 -3.21 -16.43 0.42
CA TYR A 396 -2.98 -15.38 -0.58
C TYR A 396 -1.68 -15.61 -1.33
N ARG A 397 -1.70 -15.42 -2.64
CA ARG A 397 -0.51 -15.14 -3.42
C ARG A 397 -0.24 -13.64 -3.44
N ALA A 398 1.01 -13.27 -3.22
CA ALA A 398 1.51 -11.91 -3.35
C ALA A 398 2.92 -11.93 -3.97
N PRO A 399 3.35 -10.86 -4.66
CA PRO A 399 4.71 -10.77 -5.15
C PRO A 399 5.71 -10.64 -3.99
N THR A 400 6.93 -11.15 -4.20
CA THR A 400 8.03 -10.99 -3.24
C THR A 400 8.64 -9.60 -3.32
N CYS A 401 8.67 -9.01 -4.52
CA CYS A 401 9.38 -7.76 -4.84
C CYS A 401 10.87 -7.78 -4.45
N LYS A 402 11.51 -8.96 -4.49
CA LYS A 402 12.93 -9.12 -4.17
C LYS A 402 13.81 -8.41 -5.19
N LEU A 403 13.44 -8.48 -6.48
CA LEU A 403 14.07 -7.72 -7.53
C LEU A 403 13.14 -6.59 -7.96
N ARG A 404 13.72 -5.43 -8.27
CA ARG A 404 12.98 -4.28 -8.79
C ARG A 404 12.18 -4.61 -10.06
N ALA A 405 12.73 -5.46 -10.92
CA ALA A 405 12.07 -5.91 -12.14
C ALA A 405 10.74 -6.64 -11.87
N ASP A 406 10.59 -7.27 -10.69
CA ASP A 406 9.36 -7.97 -10.32
C ASP A 406 8.26 -7.00 -9.85
N CYS A 407 8.64 -5.77 -9.46
CA CYS A 407 7.75 -4.75 -8.91
C CYS A 407 8.14 -3.35 -9.43
N PRO A 408 7.96 -3.07 -10.75
CA PRO A 408 8.48 -1.86 -11.39
C PRO A 408 7.64 -0.60 -11.14
N THR A 409 6.43 -0.75 -10.60
CA THR A 409 5.47 0.33 -10.39
C THR A 409 5.45 0.81 -8.94
N VAL A 410 4.65 1.84 -8.64
CA VAL A 410 4.49 2.35 -7.27
C VAL A 410 3.51 1.49 -6.45
N MET A 411 2.50 0.92 -7.11
CA MET A 411 1.49 0.04 -6.54
C MET A 411 1.80 -1.40 -6.93
N VAL A 412 2.39 -2.15 -6.01
CA VAL A 412 2.99 -3.46 -6.33
C VAL A 412 2.45 -4.58 -5.48
N MET A 413 1.87 -4.28 -4.32
CA MET A 413 1.38 -5.30 -3.40
C MET A 413 -0.08 -5.69 -3.69
N GLY A 414 -0.28 -6.31 -4.86
CA GLY A 414 -1.55 -6.96 -5.23
C GLY A 414 -1.64 -8.35 -4.63
N THR A 415 -2.85 -8.81 -4.35
CA THR A 415 -3.08 -10.13 -3.73
C THR A 415 -4.11 -10.94 -4.48
N LEU A 416 -3.94 -12.26 -4.47
CA LEU A 416 -4.92 -13.19 -5.03
C LEU A 416 -5.21 -14.31 -4.03
N THR A 417 -6.47 -14.47 -3.63
CA THR A 417 -6.90 -15.61 -2.82
C THR A 417 -6.85 -16.90 -3.64
N LEU A 418 -6.06 -17.88 -3.18
CA LEU A 418 -5.86 -19.19 -3.79
C LEU A 418 -6.53 -20.35 -3.04
N ALA A 419 -6.92 -20.15 -1.78
CA ALA A 419 -7.71 -21.11 -1.02
C ALA A 419 -8.45 -20.37 0.09
N ARG A 420 -9.65 -20.84 0.42
CA ARG A 420 -10.46 -20.36 1.54
C ARG A 420 -11.24 -21.53 2.13
N PHE A 421 -11.10 -21.75 3.43
CA PHE A 421 -11.84 -22.79 4.15
C PHE A 421 -12.01 -22.41 5.62
N ILE A 422 -13.04 -22.94 6.27
CA ILE A 422 -13.37 -22.62 7.67
C ILE A 422 -12.61 -23.51 8.65
N ALA A 423 -12.30 -23.01 9.85
CA ALA A 423 -11.55 -23.75 10.88
C ALA A 423 -12.21 -25.06 11.34
N THR A 424 -13.52 -25.24 11.14
CA THR A 424 -14.21 -26.49 11.47
C THR A 424 -14.08 -27.56 10.38
N ASN A 425 -13.54 -27.22 9.21
CA ASN A 425 -13.30 -28.18 8.15
C ASN A 425 -11.90 -28.77 8.30
N THR A 426 -11.84 -30.04 8.73
CA THR A 426 -10.60 -30.78 8.96
C THR A 426 -10.11 -31.53 7.73
N ASN A 427 -10.79 -31.41 6.59
CA ASN A 427 -10.37 -32.04 5.34
C ASN A 427 -9.03 -31.47 4.85
N VAL A 428 -8.38 -32.21 3.95
CA VAL A 428 -7.22 -31.70 3.23
C VAL A 428 -7.68 -30.79 2.10
N HIS A 429 -7.18 -29.56 2.10
CA HIS A 429 -7.45 -28.52 1.13
C HIS A 429 -6.24 -28.33 0.21
N ALA A 430 -6.47 -28.42 -1.10
CA ALA A 430 -5.47 -28.02 -2.09
C ALA A 430 -5.41 -26.49 -2.21
N VAL A 431 -4.22 -25.97 -2.52
CA VAL A 431 -4.03 -24.56 -2.91
C VAL A 431 -3.93 -24.49 -4.43
N PHE A 432 -4.73 -23.63 -5.05
CA PHE A 432 -4.66 -23.46 -6.50
C PHE A 432 -3.25 -23.02 -6.94
N GLU A 433 -2.74 -23.61 -8.03
CA GLU A 433 -1.43 -23.26 -8.62
C GLU A 433 -0.23 -23.42 -7.67
N SER A 434 -0.36 -24.29 -6.66
CA SER A 434 0.68 -24.55 -5.67
C SER A 434 0.72 -26.02 -5.28
N PRO A 435 1.91 -26.58 -4.95
CA PRO A 435 2.01 -27.94 -4.42
C PRO A 435 1.50 -28.07 -2.98
N LEU A 436 1.21 -26.97 -2.29
CA LEU A 436 0.81 -27.00 -0.88
C LEU A 436 -0.55 -27.67 -0.67
N LYS A 437 -0.62 -28.48 0.37
CA LYS A 437 -1.84 -29.02 0.96
C LYS A 437 -1.97 -28.53 2.40
N LEU A 438 -3.17 -28.12 2.80
CA LEU A 438 -3.45 -27.67 4.16
C LEU A 438 -4.55 -28.50 4.81
N SER A 439 -4.46 -28.69 6.11
CA SER A 439 -5.57 -29.23 6.91
C SER A 439 -5.59 -28.59 8.29
N VAL A 440 -6.78 -28.40 8.85
CA VAL A 440 -6.92 -27.93 10.23
C VAL A 440 -6.73 -29.12 11.16
N VAL A 441 -5.76 -29.01 12.08
CA VAL A 441 -5.45 -30.05 13.07
C VAL A 441 -5.88 -29.67 14.50
N GLY A 442 -6.28 -28.41 14.71
CA GLY A 442 -6.86 -27.95 15.97
C GLY A 442 -7.31 -26.49 15.89
N SER A 443 -8.14 -26.05 16.82
CA SER A 443 -8.47 -24.64 17.01
C SER A 443 -8.93 -24.37 18.44
N LYS A 444 -8.83 -23.12 18.88
CA LYS A 444 -9.43 -22.65 20.15
C LYS A 444 -10.37 -21.50 19.85
N SER A 445 -11.59 -21.60 20.36
CA SER A 445 -12.62 -20.57 20.20
C SER A 445 -13.54 -20.55 21.41
N LYS A 446 -14.27 -19.44 21.57
CA LYS A 446 -15.35 -19.27 22.53
C LYS A 446 -16.59 -18.73 21.83
N ASN A 447 -17.76 -18.97 22.41
CA ASN A 447 -19.00 -18.38 21.92
C ASN A 447 -19.15 -16.96 22.45
N VAL A 448 -19.50 -16.02 21.58
CA VAL A 448 -19.79 -14.61 21.92
C VAL A 448 -21.10 -14.18 21.26
N GLN A 449 -21.75 -13.16 21.82
CA GLN A 449 -22.94 -12.55 21.23
C GLN A 449 -22.53 -11.38 20.33
N VAL A 450 -22.97 -11.40 19.06
CA VAL A 450 -22.81 -10.31 18.11
C VAL A 450 -24.16 -10.03 17.47
N ALA A 451 -24.68 -8.82 17.66
CA ALA A 451 -25.99 -8.40 17.15
C ALA A 451 -27.12 -9.41 17.45
N GLY A 452 -27.15 -9.96 18.68
CA GLY A 452 -28.15 -10.92 19.13
C GLY A 452 -27.99 -12.36 18.58
N LYS A 453 -26.91 -12.66 17.85
CA LYS A 453 -26.57 -14.00 17.39
C LYS A 453 -25.36 -14.55 18.13
N THR A 454 -25.40 -15.83 18.48
CA THR A 454 -24.23 -16.55 19.01
C THR A 454 -23.29 -16.87 17.85
N VAL A 455 -22.07 -16.36 17.91
CA VAL A 455 -21.01 -16.64 16.93
C VAL A 455 -19.75 -17.15 17.63
N LYS A 456 -18.92 -17.91 16.91
CA LYS A 456 -17.59 -18.32 17.40
C LYS A 456 -16.59 -17.19 17.24
N GLU A 457 -15.88 -16.87 18.32
CA GLU A 457 -14.69 -16.03 18.33
C GLU A 457 -13.46 -16.91 18.55
N TYR A 458 -12.63 -17.02 17.51
CA TYR A 458 -11.43 -17.83 17.50
C TYR A 458 -10.26 -17.08 18.13
N GLU A 459 -9.52 -17.76 18.99
CA GLU A 459 -8.24 -17.29 19.51
C GLU A 459 -7.10 -17.70 18.59
N TRP A 460 -7.15 -18.94 18.07
CA TRP A 460 -6.19 -19.47 17.11
C TRP A 460 -6.73 -20.67 16.33
N VAL A 461 -6.07 -20.96 15.21
CA VAL A 461 -6.27 -22.14 14.35
C VAL A 461 -4.90 -22.79 14.13
N LYS A 462 -4.79 -24.09 14.41
CA LYS A 462 -3.58 -24.88 14.18
C LYS A 462 -3.72 -25.62 12.85
N LEU A 463 -2.76 -25.40 11.96
CA LEU A 463 -2.75 -25.94 10.60
C LEU A 463 -1.58 -26.88 10.41
N ARG A 464 -1.80 -27.96 9.68
CA ARG A 464 -0.73 -28.72 9.03
C ARG A 464 -0.59 -28.22 7.60
N ILE A 465 0.63 -27.83 7.23
CA ILE A 465 1.03 -27.45 5.88
C ILE A 465 1.93 -28.55 5.35
N ALA A 466 1.65 -29.08 4.16
CA ALA A 466 2.40 -30.20 3.60
C ALA A 466 2.68 -30.03 2.10
N LEU A 467 3.80 -30.57 1.66
CA LEU A 467 4.11 -30.84 0.26
C LEU A 467 3.71 -32.28 -0.10
N PRO A 468 3.49 -32.60 -1.39
CA PRO A 468 3.33 -33.97 -1.80
C PRO A 468 4.58 -34.81 -1.44
N PRO A 469 4.42 -36.12 -1.21
CA PRO A 469 5.56 -37.02 -1.07
C PRO A 469 6.46 -36.93 -2.31
N LEU A 470 7.76 -37.16 -2.11
CA LEU A 470 8.70 -37.27 -3.23
C LEU A 470 8.34 -38.54 -4.06
N PRO A 471 8.46 -38.47 -5.39
CA PRO A 471 8.19 -39.61 -6.26
C PRO A 471 9.10 -40.80 -6.00
#